data_AF-A0A7C4R6P7-F1
#
_entry.id   AF-A0A7C4R6P7-F1
#
_cell.length_a   1.000
_cell.length_b   1.000
_cell.length_c   1.000
_cell.angle_alpha   90.00
_cell.angle_beta   90.00
_cell.angle_gamma   90.00
#
_symmetry.space_group_name_H-M   'P 1'
#
loop_
_entity.id
_entity.type
_entity.pdbx_description
1 polymer ?
#
loop_
_entity_poly.entity_id
_entity_poly.type
_entity_poly.pdbx_seq_one_letter_code
_entity_poly.pdbx_strand_id
1 'polypeptide(L)'
;MFKLGIHIIADFLGVDPRKIARVEDLRVILDRVVSESGLHVISSIFHQFEPYGVSAAYILCESHLSIHTWPECSYVALDIFTCGSDECALKAFDLLVKELKPNIVEKKIIRREFYEKSRNSNT
;
A
#
# COMPACT_ATOMS: atom_id res chain seq x y z
N MET A 1 16.90 -15.60 11.82
CA MET A 1 15.84 -15.18 10.88
C MET A 1 15.80 -13.66 10.93
N PHE A 2 16.26 -12.98 9.88
CA PHE A 2 16.25 -11.52 9.83
C PHE A 2 14.91 -11.05 9.30
N LYS A 3 14.22 -10.22 10.08
CA LYS A 3 12.96 -9.60 9.70
C LYS A 3 13.25 -8.41 8.80
N LEU A 4 12.85 -8.49 7.54
CA LEU A 4 12.95 -7.37 6.59
C LEU A 4 11.81 -6.40 6.83
N GLY A 5 10.59 -6.91 7.05
CA GLY A 5 9.42 -6.09 7.40
C GLY A 5 8.11 -6.83 7.17
N ILE A 6 7.01 -6.09 6.97
CA ILE A 6 5.68 -6.66 6.71
C ILE A 6 5.12 -6.17 5.38
N HIS A 7 4.41 -7.07 4.71
CA HIS A 7 3.64 -6.79 3.51
C HIS A 7 2.16 -7.03 3.81
N ILE A 8 1.42 -5.93 3.91
CA ILE A 8 -0.02 -5.94 4.02
C ILE A 8 -0.59 -6.01 2.60
N ILE A 9 -1.38 -7.04 2.32
CA ILE A 9 -2.17 -7.18 1.10
C ILE A 9 -3.63 -7.06 1.52
N ALA A 10 -4.38 -6.15 0.92
CA ALA A 10 -5.74 -5.88 1.33
C ALA A 10 -6.67 -5.55 0.16
N ASP A 11 -7.92 -5.96 0.35
CA ASP A 11 -9.03 -5.71 -0.54
C ASP A 11 -10.08 -4.88 0.19
N PHE A 12 -10.41 -3.72 -0.38
CA PHE A 12 -11.44 -2.82 0.13
C PHE A 12 -12.64 -2.88 -0.80
N LEU A 13 -13.80 -3.26 -0.26
CA LEU A 13 -15.06 -3.35 -1.01
C LEU A 13 -16.07 -2.32 -0.49
N GLY A 14 -16.86 -1.76 -1.41
CA GLY A 14 -17.85 -0.74 -1.09
C GLY A 14 -17.25 0.64 -0.83
N VAL A 15 -16.13 0.96 -1.47
CA VAL A 15 -15.52 2.31 -1.44
C VAL A 15 -16.32 3.26 -2.33
N ASP A 16 -16.53 4.51 -1.91
CA ASP A 16 -17.19 5.54 -2.73
C ASP A 16 -16.46 5.71 -4.07
N PRO A 17 -17.09 5.37 -5.22
CA PRO A 17 -16.45 5.42 -6.54
C PRO A 17 -15.86 6.79 -6.87
N ARG A 18 -16.42 7.89 -6.34
CA ARG A 18 -15.95 9.25 -6.58
C ARG A 18 -14.55 9.50 -6.02
N LYS A 19 -14.16 8.79 -4.96
CA LYS A 19 -12.83 8.91 -4.34
C LYS A 19 -11.74 8.15 -5.09
N ILE A 20 -12.14 7.17 -5.91
CA ILE A 20 -11.23 6.19 -6.53
C ILE A 20 -11.28 6.21 -8.05
N ALA A 21 -12.14 7.02 -8.67
CA ALA A 21 -12.27 7.10 -10.11
C ALA A 21 -11.14 7.89 -10.79
N ARG A 22 -10.60 8.89 -10.10
CA ARG A 22 -9.72 9.90 -10.68
C ARG A 22 -8.44 10.06 -9.88
N VAL A 23 -7.33 10.25 -10.59
CA VAL A 23 -6.02 10.52 -10.00
C VAL A 23 -6.08 11.76 -9.11
N GLU A 24 -6.82 12.80 -9.54
CA GLU A 24 -6.92 14.06 -8.82
C GLU A 24 -7.50 13.88 -7.41
N ASP A 25 -8.52 13.05 -7.27
CA ASP A 25 -9.18 12.77 -5.99
C ASP A 25 -8.36 11.80 -5.13
N LEU A 26 -7.90 10.70 -5.73
CA LEU A 26 -7.20 9.65 -5.00
C LEU A 26 -5.83 10.13 -4.51
N ARG A 27 -5.11 10.91 -5.32
CA ARG A 27 -3.78 11.42 -4.96
C ARG A 27 -3.80 12.26 -3.70
N VAL A 28 -4.81 13.12 -3.52
CA VAL A 28 -4.94 13.95 -2.31
C VAL A 28 -5.04 13.07 -1.06
N ILE A 29 -5.77 11.96 -1.16
CA ILE A 29 -5.91 10.98 -0.07
C ILE A 29 -4.58 10.28 0.20
N LEU A 30 -3.95 9.73 -0.85
CA LEU A 30 -2.72 8.96 -0.70
C LEU A 30 -1.53 9.80 -0.22
N ASP A 31 -1.35 11.01 -0.75
CA ASP A 31 -0.26 11.91 -0.34
C ASP A 31 -0.40 12.29 1.15
N ARG A 32 -1.64 12.49 1.62
CA ARG A 32 -1.93 12.73 3.04
C ARG A 32 -1.61 11.50 3.91
N VAL A 33 -2.07 10.32 3.49
CA VAL A 33 -1.78 9.05 4.20
C VAL A 33 -0.28 8.84 4.33
N VAL A 34 0.46 9.00 3.25
CA VAL A 34 1.92 8.85 3.22
C VAL A 34 2.57 9.82 4.20
N SER A 35 2.19 11.09 4.16
CA SER A 35 2.74 12.12 5.04
C SER A 35 2.45 11.83 6.52
N GLU A 36 1.23 11.42 6.86
CA GLU A 36 0.83 11.16 8.24
C GLU A 36 1.33 9.80 8.77
N SER A 37 1.58 8.81 7.89
CA SER A 37 2.03 7.47 8.27
C SER A 37 3.52 7.37 8.61
N GLY A 38 4.33 8.36 8.20
CA GLY A 38 5.78 8.33 8.36
C GLY A 38 6.49 7.44 7.34
N LEU A 39 5.83 7.14 6.21
CA LEU A 39 6.46 6.42 5.11
C LEU A 39 7.46 7.35 4.39
N HIS A 40 8.69 6.87 4.20
CA HIS A 40 9.72 7.60 3.47
C HIS A 40 9.63 7.30 1.97
N VAL A 41 8.97 8.19 1.24
CA VAL A 41 8.80 8.09 -0.21
C VAL A 41 10.01 8.65 -0.94
N ILE A 42 10.55 7.86 -1.87
CA ILE A 42 11.55 8.27 -2.86
C ILE A 42 10.86 8.89 -4.07
N SER A 43 9.84 8.21 -4.60
CA SER A 43 9.09 8.66 -5.78
C SER A 43 7.69 8.08 -5.79
N SER A 44 6.80 8.71 -6.56
CA SER A 44 5.43 8.26 -6.76
C SER A 44 5.07 8.33 -8.24
N ILE A 45 4.34 7.33 -8.73
CA ILE A 45 3.77 7.29 -10.07
C ILE A 45 2.26 7.06 -9.98
N PHE A 46 1.52 7.74 -10.85
CA PHE A 46 0.07 7.63 -10.97
C PHE A 46 -0.27 7.45 -12.44
N HIS A 47 -1.23 6.58 -12.71
CA HIS A 47 -1.79 6.37 -14.03
C HIS A 47 -3.31 6.41 -13.95
N GLN A 48 -3.92 7.30 -14.74
CA GLN A 48 -5.35 7.37 -14.95
C GLN A 48 -5.74 6.46 -16.11
N PHE A 49 -6.70 5.56 -15.87
CA PHE A 49 -7.35 4.81 -16.93
C PHE A 49 -8.63 5.51 -17.41
N GLU A 50 -9.04 5.18 -18.63
CA GLU A 50 -10.28 5.64 -19.23
C GLU A 50 -11.27 4.47 -19.36
N PRO A 51 -12.57 4.67 -19.05
CA PRO A 51 -13.20 5.95 -18.65
C PRO A 51 -12.94 6.36 -17.18
N TYR A 52 -12.44 5.45 -16.34
CA TYR A 52 -12.15 5.70 -14.92
C TYR A 52 -11.20 4.65 -14.36
N GLY A 53 -10.72 4.87 -13.13
CA GLY A 53 -9.85 3.97 -12.40
C GLY A 53 -8.39 4.45 -12.40
N VAL A 54 -7.68 4.09 -11.34
CA VAL A 54 -6.33 4.57 -11.05
C VAL A 54 -5.44 3.40 -10.66
N SER A 55 -4.23 3.39 -11.22
CA SER A 55 -3.10 2.68 -10.63
C SER A 55 -2.13 3.71 -10.05
N ALA A 56 -1.71 3.53 -8.80
CA ALA A 56 -0.67 4.34 -8.20
C ALA A 56 0.33 3.49 -7.43
N ALA A 57 1.58 3.93 -7.42
CA ALA A 57 2.64 3.32 -6.65
C ALA A 57 3.57 4.37 -6.05
N TYR A 58 3.93 4.17 -4.80
CA TYR A 58 4.96 4.89 -4.09
C TYR A 58 6.15 3.96 -3.89
N ILE A 59 7.29 4.37 -4.40
CA ILE A 59 8.56 3.71 -4.12
C ILE A 59 9.08 4.25 -2.80
N LEU A 60 9.25 3.35 -1.83
CA LEU A 60 9.84 3.64 -0.53
C LEU A 60 11.31 3.24 -0.56
N CYS A 61 12.12 3.67 0.42
CA CYS A 61 13.56 3.39 0.44
C CYS A 61 13.94 1.94 0.14
N GLU A 62 13.18 0.96 0.64
CA GLU A 62 13.48 -0.47 0.47
C GLU A 62 12.22 -1.31 0.16
N SER A 63 11.11 -0.67 -0.23
CA SER A 63 9.80 -1.33 -0.36
C SER A 63 8.82 -0.50 -1.20
N HIS A 64 7.51 -0.69 -1.05
CA HIS A 64 6.51 0.05 -1.83
C HIS A 64 5.13 0.13 -1.15
N LEU A 65 4.34 1.11 -1.59
CA LEU A 65 2.88 1.10 -1.44
C LEU A 65 2.28 1.14 -2.84
N SER A 66 1.38 0.23 -3.18
CA SER A 66 0.65 0.26 -4.45
C SER A 66 -0.84 0.12 -4.25
N ILE A 67 -1.60 0.74 -5.15
CA ILE A 67 -3.05 0.75 -5.12
C ILE A 67 -3.60 0.70 -6.54
N HIS A 68 -4.60 -0.14 -6.73
CA HIS A 68 -5.34 -0.30 -7.98
C HIS A 68 -6.83 -0.22 -7.69
N THR A 69 -7.58 0.51 -8.51
CA THR A 69 -8.99 0.79 -8.23
C THR A 69 -9.91 0.38 -9.38
N TRP A 70 -11.07 -0.15 -9.03
CA TRP A 70 -12.18 -0.43 -9.95
C TRP A 70 -13.45 0.26 -9.43
N PRO A 71 -13.67 1.54 -9.80
CA PRO A 71 -14.82 2.33 -9.35
C PRO A 71 -16.17 1.68 -9.66
N GLU A 72 -16.29 1.02 -10.80
CA GLU A 72 -17.47 0.26 -11.24
C GLU A 72 -17.83 -0.90 -10.30
N CYS A 73 -16.83 -1.41 -9.58
CA CYS A 73 -16.98 -2.47 -8.59
C CYS A 73 -16.94 -1.93 -7.15
N SER A 74 -16.78 -0.61 -6.96
CA SER A 74 -16.50 0.00 -5.65
C SER A 74 -15.34 -0.69 -4.91
N TYR A 75 -14.30 -1.08 -5.67
CA TYR A 75 -13.24 -1.98 -5.22
C TYR A 75 -11.86 -1.33 -5.32
N VAL A 76 -11.01 -1.64 -4.34
CA VAL A 76 -9.60 -1.25 -4.30
C VAL A 76 -8.75 -2.43 -3.86
N ALA A 77 -7.72 -2.75 -4.65
CA ALA A 77 -6.62 -3.62 -4.26
C ALA A 77 -5.46 -2.76 -3.72
N LEU A 78 -4.94 -3.12 -2.54
CA LEU A 78 -3.94 -2.36 -1.80
C LEU A 78 -2.80 -3.26 -1.34
N ASP A 79 -1.57 -2.82 -1.61
CA ASP A 79 -0.36 -3.41 -1.08
C ASP A 79 0.43 -2.35 -0.30
N ILE A 80 0.79 -2.65 0.94
CA ILE A 80 1.69 -1.84 1.75
C ILE A 80 2.82 -2.75 2.22
N PHE A 81 3.96 -2.63 1.58
CA PHE A 81 5.19 -3.28 2.01
C PHE A 81 6.10 -2.23 2.65
N THR A 82 6.48 -2.42 3.90
CA THR A 82 7.52 -1.62 4.57
C THR A 82 8.68 -2.51 5.01
N CYS A 83 9.88 -1.94 4.97
CA CYS A 83 11.04 -2.50 5.64
C CYS A 83 11.23 -1.85 7.02
N GLY A 84 11.79 -2.57 7.99
CA GLY A 84 12.02 -2.09 9.34
C GLY A 84 10.77 -2.12 10.23
N SER A 85 10.15 -0.95 10.47
CA SER A 85 9.04 -0.82 11.42
C SER A 85 7.69 -1.22 10.81
N ASP A 86 7.00 -2.12 11.51
CA ASP A 86 5.62 -2.53 11.21
C ASP A 86 4.63 -1.37 11.44
N GLU A 87 4.97 -0.42 12.32
CA GLU A 87 4.08 0.65 12.75
C GLU A 87 3.68 1.57 11.60
N CYS A 88 4.63 1.95 10.74
CA CYS A 88 4.32 2.82 9.60
C CYS A 88 3.38 2.14 8.59
N ALA A 89 3.55 0.84 8.35
CA ALA A 89 2.65 0.08 7.47
C ALA A 89 1.24 -0.02 8.05
N LEU A 90 1.13 -0.37 9.34
CA LEU A 90 -0.16 -0.46 10.02
C LEU A 90 -0.86 0.89 10.08
N LYS A 91 -0.11 1.97 10.36
CA LYS A 91 -0.64 3.32 10.39
C LYS A 91 -1.12 3.79 9.02
N ALA A 92 -0.35 3.52 7.95
CA ALA A 92 -0.78 3.82 6.58
C ALA A 92 -2.07 3.07 6.22
N PHE A 93 -2.16 1.80 6.58
CA PHE A 93 -3.36 0.99 6.39
C PHE A 93 -4.58 1.58 7.13
N ASP A 94 -4.44 1.90 8.41
CA ASP A 94 -5.55 2.42 9.23
C ASP A 94 -6.03 3.79 8.72
N LEU A 95 -5.11 4.65 8.28
CA LEU A 95 -5.44 5.93 7.65
C LEU A 95 -6.20 5.73 6.33
N LEU A 96 -5.81 4.76 5.49
CA LEU A 96 -6.52 4.45 4.25
C LEU A 96 -7.94 3.93 4.51
N VAL A 97 -8.12 3.06 5.50
CA VAL A 97 -9.46 2.60 5.91
C VAL A 97 -10.31 3.80 6.37
N LYS A 98 -9.73 4.72 7.14
CA LYS A 98 -10.43 5.92 7.62
C LYS A 98 -10.83 6.88 6.49
N GLU A 99 -9.95 7.10 5.53
CA GLU A 99 -10.16 8.04 4.42
C GLU A 99 -11.10 7.46 3.35
N LEU A 100 -10.89 6.20 2.96
CA LEU A 100 -11.67 5.55 1.90
C LEU A 100 -13.01 5.01 2.42
N LYS A 101 -13.12 4.69 3.71
CA LYS A 101 -14.34 4.17 4.37
C LYS A 101 -14.98 3.00 3.61
N PRO A 102 -14.23 1.92 3.32
CA PRO A 102 -14.81 0.73 2.72
C PRO A 102 -15.87 0.11 3.65
N ASN A 103 -16.85 -0.56 3.05
CA ASN A 103 -17.84 -1.33 3.79
C ASN A 103 -17.25 -2.64 4.32
N ILE A 104 -16.37 -3.26 3.52
CA ILE A 104 -15.72 -4.54 3.85
C ILE A 104 -14.22 -4.39 3.59
N VAL A 105 -13.43 -4.95 4.51
CA VAL A 105 -11.98 -4.96 4.43
C VAL A 105 -11.51 -6.40 4.61
N GLU A 106 -10.90 -6.96 3.58
CA GLU A 106 -10.12 -8.20 3.69
C GLU A 106 -8.64 -7.83 3.76
N LYS A 107 -7.91 -8.40 4.72
CA LYS A 107 -6.49 -8.08 4.95
C LYS A 107 -5.72 -9.35 5.25
N LYS A 108 -4.56 -9.47 4.60
CA LYS A 108 -3.52 -10.44 4.93
C LYS A 108 -2.21 -9.73 5.24
N ILE A 109 -1.54 -10.14 6.31
CA ILE A 109 -0.21 -9.64 6.65
C ILE A 109 0.79 -10.77 6.43
N ILE A 110 1.77 -10.52 5.57
CA ILE A 110 2.87 -11.44 5.28
C ILE A 110 4.14 -10.87 5.90
N ARG A 111 4.82 -11.66 6.73
CA ARG A 111 6.16 -11.30 7.22
C ARG A 111 7.18 -11.62 6.13
N ARG A 112 8.02 -10.64 5.81
CA ARG A 112 9.10 -10.78 4.82
C ARG A 112 10.40 -11.01 5.58
N GLU A 113 11.00 -12.17 5.36
CA GLU A 113 12.15 -12.65 6.13
C GLU A 113 13.16 -13.30 5.18
N PHE A 114 14.44 -13.26 5.53
CA PHE A 114 15.49 -13.99 4.81
C PHE A 114 16.28 -14.90 5.75
N TYR A 115 16.66 -16.06 5.21
CA TYR A 115 17.63 -16.98 5.80
C TYR A 115 18.98 -16.76 5.12
N GLU A 116 19.99 -16.29 5.85
CA GLU A 116 21.37 -16.48 5.41
C GLU A 116 21.60 -17.99 5.27
N LYS A 117 21.74 -18.49 4.04
CA LYS A 117 22.45 -19.75 3.82
C LYS A 117 23.84 -19.56 4.42
N SER A 118 24.17 -20.40 5.40
CA SER A 118 25.47 -20.45 6.06
C SER A 118 26.62 -20.14 5.11
N ARG A 119 27.37 -19.07 5.38
CA ARG A 119 28.79 -18.99 5.02
C ARG A 119 29.51 -20.11 5.76
N ASN A 120 29.42 -21.33 5.24
CA ASN A 120 30.32 -22.43 5.57
C ASN A 120 30.92 -22.93 4.26
N SER A 121 32.00 -22.25 3.86
CA SER A 121 33.16 -22.87 3.25
C SER A 121 34.36 -22.02 3.63
N ASN A 122 34.73 -22.12 4.91
CA ASN A 122 36.09 -21.84 5.36
C ASN A 122 36.98 -22.99 4.87
N THR A 123 38.19 -22.63 4.43
CA THR A 123 39.44 -23.40 4.51
C THR A 123 39.49 -24.80 3.93
#